data_AF-A0AB74AZ48-F1
#
_entry.id   AF-A0AB74AZ48-F1
#
_cell.length_a   1.000
_cell.length_b   1.000
_cell.length_c   1.000
_cell.angle_alpha   90.00
_cell.angle_beta   90.00
_cell.angle_gamma   90.00
#
_symmetry.space_group_name_H-M   'P 1'
#
loop_
_entity.id
_entity.type
_entity.pdbx_description
1 polymer ?
#
loop_
_entity_poly.entity_id
_entity_poly.type
_entity_poly.pdbx_seq_one_letter_code
_entity_poly.pdbx_strand_id
1 'polypeptide(L)' 'MARGINKVILVGTCGQDPDVRYLPNGAAVTNLSLATCNDLQSKWPRPAIIEFFDRD' A
#
# COMPACT_ATOMS: atom_id res chain seq x y z
N MET A 1 -18.91 0.62 19.77
CA MET A 1 -18.91 0.77 18.29
C MET A 1 -17.53 1.28 17.90
N ALA A 2 -16.77 0.53 17.10
CA ALA A 2 -15.42 0.92 16.74
C ALA A 2 -15.44 2.23 15.96
N ARG A 3 -14.70 3.24 16.43
CA ARG A 3 -14.75 4.62 15.97
C ARG A 3 -13.35 5.08 15.50
N GLY A 4 -12.74 4.28 14.64
CA GLY A 4 -11.42 4.55 14.09
C GLY A 4 -11.37 4.16 12.61
N ILE A 5 -10.57 4.90 11.86
CA ILE A 5 -10.31 4.62 10.44
C ILE A 5 -8.93 3.99 10.31
N ASN A 6 -8.82 3.04 9.39
CA ASN A 6 -7.58 2.38 9.02
C ASN A 6 -7.45 2.44 7.49
N LYS A 7 -7.00 3.58 6.98
CA LYS A 7 -6.78 3.79 5.54
C LYS A 7 -5.29 3.63 5.22
N VAL A 8 -5.01 2.84 4.18
CA VAL A 8 -3.66 2.61 3.67
C VAL A 8 -3.64 2.91 2.17
N ILE A 9 -2.75 3.81 1.75
CA ILE A 9 -2.50 4.15 0.34
C ILE A 9 -1.04 3.82 0.05
N LEU A 10 -0.80 2.93 -0.91
CA LEU A 10 0.54 2.49 -1.31
C LEU A 10 0.75 2.76 -2.80
N VAL A 11 1.90 3.34 -3.15
CA VAL A 11 2.35 3.53 -4.53
C VAL A 11 3.75 2.93 -4.64
N GLY A 12 3.92 2.00 -5.57
CA GLY A 12 5.17 1.27 -5.74
C GLY A 12 5.14 0.37 -6.96
N THR A 13 6.21 -0.39 -7.15
CA THR A 13 6.36 -1.32 -8.27
C THR A 13 6.08 -2.75 -7.80
N CYS A 14 5.39 -3.54 -8.63
CA CYS A 14 5.23 -4.96 -8.35
C CYS A 14 6.57 -5.68 -8.51
N GLY A 15 7.08 -6.30 -7.45
CA GLY A 15 8.35 -7.03 -7.46
C GLY A 15 8.28 -8.37 -8.20
N GLN A 16 7.07 -8.90 -8.38
CA GLN A 16 6.77 -10.10 -9.15
C GLN A 16 5.35 -10.00 -9.69
N ASP A 17 5.01 -10.92 -10.58
CA ASP A 17 3.64 -11.04 -11.09
C ASP A 17 2.64 -11.34 -9.95
N PRO A 18 1.40 -10.83 -10.05
CA PRO A 18 0.36 -11.07 -9.06
C PRO A 18 0.05 -12.57 -8.93
N ASP A 19 0.12 -13.09 -7.70
CA ASP A 19 -0.24 -14.48 -7.40
C ASP A 19 -1.73 -14.57 -7.10
N VAL A 20 -2.49 -15.16 -8.02
CA VAL A 20 -3.96 -15.31 -7.93
C VAL A 20 -4.30 -16.74 -7.53
N ARG A 21 -5.06 -16.88 -6.45
CA ARG A 21 -5.53 -18.17 -5.94
C ARG A 21 -7.04 -18.14 -5.74
N TYR A 22 -7.69 -19.28 -6.01
CA TYR A 22 -9.11 -19.46 -5.73
C TYR A 22 -9.25 -20.28 -4.45
N LEU A 23 -10.01 -19.74 -3.51
CA LEU A 23 -10.35 -20.43 -2.28
C LEU A 23 -11.43 -21.50 -2.54
N PRO A 24 -11.59 -22.52 -1.67
CA PRO A 24 -12.60 -23.56 -1.84
C PRO A 24 -14.05 -23.05 -1.91
N ASN A 25 -14.30 -21.85 -1.40
CA ASN A 25 -15.58 -21.17 -1.48
C ASN A 25 -15.78 -20.40 -2.82
N GLY A 26 -14.84 -20.49 -3.76
CA GLY A 26 -14.86 -19.83 -5.06
C GLY A 26 -14.36 -18.38 -5.07
N ALA A 27 -13.96 -17.81 -3.92
CA ALA A 27 -13.46 -16.44 -3.87
C ALA A 27 -12.05 -16.33 -4.49
N ALA A 28 -11.85 -15.34 -5.35
CA ALA A 28 -10.53 -15.00 -5.89
C ALA A 28 -9.76 -14.13 -4.87
N VAL A 29 -8.54 -14.55 -4.57
CA VAL A 29 -7.61 -13.81 -3.70
C VAL A 29 -6.33 -13.57 -4.48
N THR A 30 -5.82 -12.33 -4.44
CA THR A 30 -4.59 -11.95 -5.13
C THR A 30 -3.58 -11.37 -4.14
N ASN A 31 -2.38 -11.94 -4.12
CA ASN A 31 -1.28 -11.42 -3.34
C ASN A 31 -0.36 -10.58 -4.23
N LEU A 32 -0.05 -9.36 -3.78
CA LEU A 32 0.84 -8.43 -4.45
C LEU A 32 2.09 -8.21 -3.58
N SER A 33 3.26 -8.26 -4.20
CA SER A 33 4.52 -7.82 -3.58
C SER A 33 4.87 -6.46 -4.15
N LEU A 34 4.76 -5.41 -3.33
CA LEU A 34 5.01 -4.02 -3.74
C LEU A 34 6.33 -3.52 -3.14
N ALA A 35 7.24 -3.09 -4.01
CA ALA A 35 8.42 -2.35 -3.63
C ALA A 35 8.10 -0.85 -3.61
N THR A 36 8.22 -0.23 -2.44
CA THR A 36 8.09 1.22 -2.25
C THR A 36 9.46 1.79 -1.91
N CYS A 37 9.94 2.82 -2.63
CA CYS A 37 11.08 3.59 -2.19
C CYS A 37 10.61 4.84 -1.44
N ASN A 38 11.20 5.12 -0.29
CA ASN A 38 10.96 6.37 0.42
C ASN A 38 12.01 7.42 0.00
N ASP A 39 12.07 7.77 -1.29
CA ASP A 39 13.00 8.77 -1.85
C ASP A 39 12.57 10.22 -1.58
N LEU A 40 11.92 10.42 -0.45
CA LEU A 40 11.50 11.72 0.02
C LEU A 40 12.64 12.46 0.75
N GLN A 41 13.73 11.76 1.09
CA GLN A 41 14.87 12.33 1.78
C GLN A 41 16.06 12.69 0.87
N SER A 42 16.14 12.13 -0.35
CA SER A 42 17.27 12.35 -1.27
C SER A 42 17.06 13.49 -2.27
N LYS A 43 15.81 13.87 -2.56
CA LYS A 43 15.49 14.83 -3.63
C LYS A 43 15.11 16.24 -3.17
N TRP A 44 14.76 16.44 -1.90
CA TRP A 44 14.29 17.75 -1.42
C TRP A 44 14.78 18.06 0.01
N PRO A 45 15.41 19.22 0.28
CA PRO A 45 15.86 19.62 1.62
C PRO A 45 14.71 20.11 2.54
N ARG A 46 13.46 19.78 2.22
CA ARG A 46 12.28 20.07 3.04
C ARG A 46 11.77 18.76 3.64
N PRO A 47 11.22 18.75 4.86
CA PRO A 47 10.58 17.55 5.40
C PRO A 47 9.45 17.17 4.44
N ALA A 48 9.71 16.16 3.64
CA ALA A 48 8.74 15.62 2.75
C ALA A 48 7.64 14.99 3.59
N ILE A 49 6.48 15.61 3.51
CA ILE A 49 5.29 15.09 4.14
C ILE A 49 4.85 13.88 3.32
N ILE A 50 5.21 12.68 3.78
CA ILE A 50 4.38 11.49 3.50
C ILE A 50 3.12 11.73 4.31
N GLU A 51 2.16 12.47 3.75
CA GLU A 51 0.84 12.50 4.34
C GLU A 51 0.23 11.11 4.12
N PHE A 52 0.28 10.30 5.17
CA PHE A 52 -0.79 9.34 5.42
C PHE A 52 -2.08 10.15 5.40
N PHE A 53 -2.75 10.21 4.25
CA PHE A 53 -4.01 10.92 4.09
C PHE A 53 -5.13 10.08 4.69
N ASP A 54 -5.07 9.85 6.00
CA ASP A 54 -6.24 9.49 6.78
C ASP A 54 -6.89 10.78 7.29
N ARG A 55 -7.57 11.47 6.36
CA ARG A 55 -8.79 12.19 6.71
C ARG A 55 -9.92 11.20 6.49
N ASP A 56 -10.21 10.39 7.49
CA ASP A 56 -11.27 10.65 8.47
C ASP A 56 -11.02 9.80 9.74
#